data_AF-A0A521RYW6-F1
#
_entry.id   AF-A0A521RYW6-F1
#
_cell.length_a   1.000
_cell.length_b   1.000
_cell.length_c   1.000
_cell.angle_alpha   90.00
_cell.angle_beta   90.00
_cell.angle_gamma   90.00
#
_symmetry.space_group_name_H-M   'P 1'
#
loop_
_entity.id
_entity.type
_entity.pdbx_description
1 polymer ?
#
loop_
_entity_poly.entity_id
_entity_poly.type
_entity_poly.pdbx_seq_one_letter_code
_entity_poly.pdbx_strand_id
1 'polypeptide(L)'
;MEALSGLVVLVHALAGILFIVGLVGRWIVLGLAERADTLASMRVLTTASAPFERLVIVVSSVVLVLGIAAAIAVGRPFLGPLQGGHVDWLVVSLVLFVSNLPLVPLVFLPRGRVFEAALQEAIARDQLTPALMAAWRDPVVRFAHGYELTTVSIVLILMLTKPF
;
A
#
# COMPACT_ATOMS: atom_id res chain seq x y z
N MET A 1 7.24 31.54 6.19
CA MET A 1 7.28 30.21 6.84
C MET A 1 5.92 29.51 6.78
N GLU A 2 4.80 30.21 7.01
CA GLU A 2 3.45 29.63 6.91
C GLU A 2 3.12 29.06 5.53
N ALA A 3 3.40 29.81 4.44
CA ALA A 3 3.16 29.34 3.08
C ALA A 3 3.93 28.05 2.73
N LEU A 4 5.15 27.90 3.24
CA LEU A 4 5.96 26.69 3.05
C LEU A 4 5.37 25.50 3.81
N SER A 5 4.90 25.73 5.04
CA SER A 5 4.27 24.70 5.87
C SER A 5 2.96 24.20 5.26
N GLY A 6 2.12 25.13 4.79
CA GLY A 6 0.89 24.80 4.06
C GLY A 6 1.16 24.03 2.77
N LEU A 7 2.22 24.38 2.04
CA LEU A 7 2.61 23.64 0.83
C LEU A 7 3.03 22.20 1.16
N VAL A 8 3.83 21.98 2.21
CA VAL A 8 4.26 20.63 2.62
C VAL A 8 3.06 19.77 3.00
N VAL A 9 2.12 20.31 3.77
CA VAL A 9 0.87 19.63 4.15
C VAL A 9 0.03 19.28 2.92
N LEU A 10 -0.12 20.22 1.98
CA LEU A 10 -0.86 19.99 0.74
C LEU A 10 -0.23 18.88 -0.10
N VAL A 11 1.09 18.94 -0.31
CA VAL A 11 1.82 17.92 -1.09
C VAL A 11 1.73 16.56 -0.40
N HIS A 12 1.79 16.51 0.93
CA HIS A 12 1.60 15.29 1.70
C HIS A 12 0.19 14.70 1.51
N ALA A 13 -0.86 15.52 1.58
CA ALA A 13 -2.24 15.08 1.36
C ALA A 13 -2.44 14.55 -0.07
N LEU A 14 -1.91 15.25 -1.09
CA LEU A 14 -1.95 14.81 -2.48
C LEU A 14 -1.19 13.48 -2.68
N ALA A 15 -0.03 13.32 -2.05
CA ALA A 15 0.71 12.06 -2.05
C ALA A 15 -0.12 10.92 -1.42
N GLY A 16 -0.84 11.19 -0.33
CA GLY A 16 -1.74 10.21 0.30
C GLY A 16 -2.88 9.77 -0.62
N ILE A 17 -3.49 10.71 -1.35
CA ILE A 17 -4.52 10.40 -2.36
C ILE A 17 -3.93 9.55 -3.49
N LEU A 18 -2.76 9.94 -4.01
CA LEU A 18 -2.07 9.19 -5.06
C LEU A 18 -1.70 7.77 -4.59
N PHE A 19 -1.35 7.62 -3.32
CA PHE A 19 -1.06 6.31 -2.73
C PHE A 19 -2.30 5.40 -2.73
N ILE A 20 -3.46 5.92 -2.31
CA ILE A 20 -4.74 5.21 -2.39
C ILE A 20 -5.08 4.82 -3.83
N VAL A 21 -4.88 5.72 -4.80
CA VAL A 21 -5.08 5.41 -6.23
C VAL A 21 -4.22 4.22 -6.65
N GLY A 22 -2.96 4.17 -6.21
CA GLY A 22 -2.08 3.02 -6.43
C GLY A 22 -2.64 1.72 -5.84
N LEU A 23 -3.04 1.75 -4.57
CA LEU A 23 -3.57 0.57 -3.87
C LEU A 23 -4.85 0.03 -4.53
N VAL A 24 -5.80 0.92 -4.86
CA VAL A 24 -7.07 0.56 -5.49
C VAL A 24 -6.85 0.08 -6.92
N GLY A 25 -6.03 0.78 -7.71
CA GLY A 25 -5.73 0.38 -9.09
C GLY A 25 -5.10 -1.02 -9.15
N ARG A 26 -4.12 -1.28 -8.28
CA ARG A 26 -3.54 -2.61 -8.12
C ARG A 26 -4.59 -3.64 -7.75
N TRP A 27 -5.41 -3.37 -6.73
CA TRP A 27 -6.43 -4.30 -6.24
C TRP A 27 -7.41 -4.69 -7.35
N ILE A 28 -7.88 -3.72 -8.14
CA ILE A 28 -8.81 -3.95 -9.25
C ILE A 28 -8.14 -4.83 -10.31
N VAL A 29 -6.94 -4.46 -10.77
CA VAL A 29 -6.27 -5.18 -11.86
C VAL A 29 -5.90 -6.61 -11.45
N LEU A 30 -5.40 -6.82 -10.23
CA LEU A 30 -5.13 -8.16 -9.71
C LEU A 30 -6.42 -8.96 -9.47
N GLY A 31 -7.50 -8.31 -9.02
CA GLY A 31 -8.81 -8.94 -8.90
C GLY A 31 -9.39 -9.39 -10.24
N LEU A 32 -9.11 -8.66 -11.32
CA LEU A 32 -9.46 -9.07 -12.68
C LEU A 32 -8.59 -10.24 -13.14
N ALA A 33 -7.29 -10.23 -12.84
CA ALA A 33 -6.38 -11.32 -13.17
C ALA A 33 -6.77 -12.65 -12.49
N GLU A 34 -7.31 -12.60 -11.26
CA GLU A 34 -7.85 -13.78 -10.54
C GLU A 34 -8.97 -14.50 -11.31
N ARG A 35 -9.74 -13.72 -12.09
CA ARG A 35 -10.92 -14.17 -12.82
C ARG A 35 -10.60 -14.51 -14.27
N ALA A 36 -9.34 -14.43 -14.68
CA ALA A 36 -8.93 -14.76 -16.04
C ALA A 36 -8.98 -16.27 -16.26
N ASP A 37 -9.63 -16.69 -17.34
CA ASP A 37 -9.73 -18.11 -17.71
C ASP A 37 -8.54 -18.62 -18.52
N THR A 38 -7.62 -17.73 -18.93
CA THR A 38 -6.43 -18.08 -19.70
C THR A 38 -5.17 -17.51 -19.09
N LEU A 39 -4.06 -18.22 -19.26
CA LEU A 39 -2.73 -17.78 -18.84
C LEU A 39 -2.34 -16.46 -19.54
N ALA A 40 -2.69 -16.30 -20.81
CA ALA A 40 -2.42 -15.07 -21.57
C ALA A 40 -3.10 -13.85 -20.94
N SER A 41 -4.41 -13.93 -20.65
CA SER A 41 -5.16 -12.86 -20.00
C SER A 41 -4.62 -12.55 -18.60
N MET A 42 -4.30 -13.59 -17.82
CA MET A 42 -3.73 -13.44 -16.48
C MET A 42 -2.39 -12.70 -16.52
N ARG A 43 -1.51 -13.02 -17.48
CA ARG A 43 -0.21 -12.35 -17.67
C ARG A 43 -0.37 -10.88 -18.09
N VAL A 44 -1.29 -10.59 -19.00
CA VAL A 44 -1.57 -9.22 -19.43
C VAL A 44 -2.01 -8.37 -18.25
N LEU A 45 -2.96 -8.87 -17.46
CA LEU A 45 -3.48 -8.14 -16.30
C LEU A 45 -2.42 -8.01 -15.18
N THR A 46 -1.66 -9.06 -14.90
CA THR A 46 -0.55 -8.98 -13.92
C THR A 46 0.52 -7.98 -14.36
N THR A 47 0.82 -7.90 -15.66
CA THR A 47 1.76 -6.89 -16.19
C THR A 47 1.18 -5.49 -16.08
N ALA A 48 -0.13 -5.34 -16.32
CA ALA A 48 -0.85 -4.08 -16.19
C ALA A 48 -0.93 -3.57 -14.74
N SER A 49 -0.73 -4.42 -13.73
CA SER A 49 -0.68 -3.98 -12.32
C SER A 49 0.68 -3.37 -11.94
N ALA A 50 1.75 -3.65 -12.68
CA ALA A 50 3.11 -3.23 -12.34
C ALA A 50 3.30 -1.71 -12.13
N PRO A 51 2.67 -0.82 -12.93
CA PRO A 51 2.74 0.62 -12.67
C PRO A 51 2.13 1.01 -11.32
N PHE A 52 1.04 0.36 -10.91
CA PHE A 52 0.38 0.61 -9.62
C PHE A 52 1.22 0.09 -8.45
N GLU A 53 1.86 -1.08 -8.59
CA GLU A 53 2.81 -1.60 -7.60
C GLU A 53 3.99 -0.65 -7.40
N ARG A 54 4.58 -0.18 -8.52
CA ARG A 54 5.68 0.80 -8.46
C ARG A 54 5.24 2.10 -7.81
N LEU A 55 4.02 2.56 -8.10
CA LEU A 55 3.44 3.73 -7.49
C LEU A 55 3.30 3.55 -5.97
N VAL A 56 2.75 2.42 -5.51
CA VAL A 56 2.60 2.07 -4.09
C VAL A 56 3.94 2.08 -3.35
N ILE A 57 4.96 1.44 -3.91
CA ILE A 57 6.29 1.35 -3.29
C ILE A 57 6.95 2.73 -3.17
N VAL A 58 6.94 3.52 -4.25
CA VAL A 58 7.60 4.84 -4.25
C VAL A 58 6.81 5.84 -3.41
N VAL A 59 5.50 5.93 -3.62
CA VAL A 59 4.68 6.96 -2.99
C VAL A 59 4.50 6.70 -1.50
N SER A 60 4.45 5.45 -1.02
CA SER A 60 4.41 5.16 0.42
C SER A 60 5.59 5.78 1.18
N SER A 61 6.80 5.64 0.63
CA SER A 61 8.01 6.24 1.20
C SER A 61 7.94 7.77 1.21
N VAL A 62 7.43 8.36 0.11
CA VAL A 62 7.22 9.81 -0.01
C VAL A 62 6.19 10.31 1.01
N VAL A 63 5.08 9.59 1.17
CA VAL A 63 4.02 9.91 2.15
C VAL A 63 4.59 9.92 3.56
N LEU A 64 5.39 8.93 3.95
CA LEU A 64 6.00 8.88 5.28
C LEU A 64 6.92 10.07 5.53
N VAL A 65 7.84 10.33 4.60
CA VAL A 65 8.81 11.43 4.72
C VAL A 65 8.09 12.79 4.78
N LEU A 66 7.10 13.00 3.92
CA LEU A 66 6.32 14.23 3.90
C LEU A 66 5.43 14.38 5.14
N GLY A 67 4.92 13.29 5.70
CA GLY A 67 4.12 13.33 6.94
C GLY A 67 4.95 13.78 8.14
N ILE A 68 6.19 13.26 8.25
CA ILE A 68 7.15 13.70 9.27
C ILE A 68 7.50 15.18 9.05
N ALA A 69 7.82 15.57 7.82
CA ALA A 69 8.13 16.96 7.47
C ALA A 69 6.96 17.91 7.77
N ALA A 70 5.72 17.51 7.46
CA ALA A 70 4.51 18.28 7.74
C ALA A 70 4.31 18.47 9.26
N ALA A 71 4.47 17.40 10.05
CA ALA A 71 4.38 17.48 11.50
C ALA A 71 5.42 18.43 12.10
N ILE A 72 6.67 18.35 11.63
CA ILE A 72 7.75 19.26 12.07
C ILE A 72 7.43 20.71 11.67
N ALA A 73 6.97 20.94 10.43
CA ALA A 73 6.66 22.27 9.92
C ALA A 73 5.53 22.97 10.72
N VAL A 74 4.56 22.20 11.22
CA VAL A 74 3.45 22.70 12.04
C VAL A 74 3.75 22.65 13.55
N GLY A 75 4.92 22.13 13.95
CA GLY A 75 5.32 22.05 15.35
C GLY A 75 4.54 21.02 16.16
N ARG A 76 4.00 19.98 15.52
CA ARG A 76 3.22 18.91 16.14
C ARG A 76 4.12 17.74 16.58
N PRO A 77 3.94 17.20 17.80
CA PRO A 77 4.67 16.03 18.26
C PRO A 77 4.14 14.74 17.60
N PHE A 78 4.76 14.30 16.51
CA PHE A 78 4.33 13.10 15.76
C PHE A 78 4.55 11.77 16.46
N LEU A 79 5.34 11.72 17.55
CA LEU A 79 5.47 10.56 18.44
C LEU A 79 4.62 10.71 19.72
N GLY A 80 3.84 11.78 19.83
CA GLY A 80 2.93 12.10 20.94
C GLY A 80 3.53 11.85 22.33
N PRO A 81 3.09 10.84 23.09
CA PRO A 81 3.58 10.59 24.46
C PRO A 81 5.09 10.41 24.59
N LEU A 82 5.76 9.86 23.58
CA LEU A 82 7.22 9.71 23.59
C LEU A 82 7.94 11.06 23.51
N GLN A 83 7.23 12.11 23.11
CA GLN A 83 7.67 13.50 23.06
C GLN A 83 7.00 14.36 24.15
N GLY A 84 6.34 13.74 25.14
CA GLY A 84 5.64 14.43 26.23
C GLY A 84 4.24 14.95 25.88
N GLY A 85 3.70 14.60 24.70
CA GLY A 85 2.34 14.94 24.28
C GLY A 85 1.28 13.92 24.70
N HIS A 86 0.02 14.16 24.33
CA HIS A 86 -1.04 13.15 24.45
C HIS A 86 -1.09 12.24 23.21
N VAL A 87 -1.73 11.07 23.32
CA VAL A 87 -2.07 10.29 22.13
C VAL A 87 -3.09 11.08 21.33
N ASP A 88 -2.75 11.42 20.09
CA ASP A 88 -3.63 12.09 19.16
C ASP A 88 -3.76 11.30 17.84
N TRP A 89 -4.52 11.86 16.92
CA TRP A 89 -4.75 11.24 15.61
C TRP A 89 -3.45 11.09 14.79
N LEU A 90 -2.43 11.92 15.02
CA LEU A 90 -1.17 11.88 14.28
C LEU A 90 -0.36 10.64 14.67
N VAL A 91 -0.28 10.35 15.98
CA VAL A 91 0.32 9.10 16.47
C VAL A 91 -0.45 7.89 15.98
N VAL A 92 -1.79 7.92 16.05
CA VAL A 92 -2.63 6.82 15.54
C VAL A 92 -2.38 6.58 14.05
N SER A 93 -2.34 7.64 13.25
CA SER A 93 -2.04 7.55 11.82
C SER A 93 -0.65 6.98 11.55
N LEU A 94 0.37 7.41 12.30
CA LEU A 94 1.72 6.89 12.17
C LEU A 94 1.80 5.40 12.50
N VAL A 95 1.15 4.97 13.60
CA VAL A 95 1.10 3.56 14.00
C VAL A 95 0.39 2.71 12.94
N LEU A 96 -0.77 3.16 12.44
CA LEU A 96 -1.50 2.47 11.38
C LEU A 96 -0.69 2.40 10.07
N PHE A 97 0.07 3.43 9.75
CA PHE A 97 0.91 3.43 8.56
C PHE A 97 2.07 2.44 8.72
N VAL A 98 2.80 2.53 9.83
CA VAL A 98 3.98 1.69 10.11
C VAL A 98 3.62 0.22 10.34
N SER A 99 2.41 -0.09 10.82
CA SER A 99 1.95 -1.47 10.99
C SER A 99 1.84 -2.25 9.67
N ASN A 100 1.88 -1.59 8.52
CA ASN A 100 1.96 -2.24 7.21
C ASN A 100 3.36 -2.72 6.85
N LEU A 101 4.42 -2.13 7.41
CA LEU A 101 5.81 -2.47 7.06
C LEU A 101 6.14 -3.96 7.28
N PRO A 102 5.70 -4.62 8.37
CA PRO A 102 5.92 -6.05 8.56
C PRO A 102 5.26 -6.94 7.50
N LEU A 103 4.19 -6.49 6.82
CA LEU A 103 3.53 -7.29 5.79
C LEU A 103 4.45 -7.63 4.62
N VAL A 104 5.42 -6.76 4.31
CA VAL A 104 6.39 -6.98 3.23
C VAL A 104 7.26 -8.21 3.49
N PRO A 105 8.08 -8.28 4.56
CA PRO A 105 8.91 -9.45 4.83
C PRO A 105 8.13 -10.67 5.31
N LEU A 106 6.97 -10.50 5.96
CA LEU A 106 6.24 -11.62 6.56
C LEU A 106 5.24 -12.27 5.62
N VAL A 107 4.65 -11.52 4.68
CA VAL A 107 3.59 -12.00 3.81
C VAL A 107 3.96 -11.86 2.34
N PHE A 108 4.20 -10.64 1.86
CA PHE A 108 4.34 -10.39 0.42
C PHE A 108 5.60 -11.02 -0.17
N LEU A 109 6.75 -10.92 0.49
CA LEU A 109 8.00 -11.52 -0.01
C LEU A 109 7.95 -13.07 -0.02
N PRO A 110 7.58 -13.76 1.07
CA PRO A 110 7.52 -15.22 1.06
C PRO A 110 6.48 -15.76 0.08
N ARG A 111 5.25 -15.21 0.10
CA ARG A 111 4.15 -15.67 -0.76
C ARG A 111 4.37 -15.29 -2.22
N GLY A 112 4.99 -14.14 -2.48
CA GLY A 112 5.39 -13.72 -3.82
C GLY A 112 6.39 -14.68 -4.48
N ARG A 113 7.32 -15.26 -3.71
CA ARG A 113 8.25 -16.28 -4.24
C ARG A 113 7.53 -17.58 -4.63
N VAL A 114 6.56 -18.01 -3.82
CA VAL A 114 5.73 -19.19 -4.12
C VAL A 114 4.91 -18.94 -5.38
N PHE A 115 4.32 -17.75 -5.48
CA PHE A 115 3.57 -17.32 -6.65
C PHE A 115 4.42 -17.32 -7.92
N GLU A 116 5.60 -16.70 -7.88
CA GLU A 116 6.51 -16.64 -9.02
C GLU A 116 6.93 -18.03 -9.50
N ALA A 117 7.26 -18.94 -8.58
CA ALA A 117 7.60 -20.31 -8.93
C ALA A 117 6.43 -21.04 -9.64
N ALA A 118 5.20 -20.87 -9.14
CA ALA A 118 4.00 -21.46 -9.74
C ALA A 118 3.68 -20.84 -11.11
N LEU A 119 3.96 -19.54 -11.29
CA LEU A 119 3.79 -18.85 -12.57
C LEU A 119 4.77 -19.35 -13.62
N GLN A 120 6.05 -19.53 -13.25
CA GLN A 120 7.06 -20.08 -14.17
C GLN A 120 6.70 -21.50 -14.62
N GLU A 121 6.19 -22.33 -13.72
CA GLU A 121 5.69 -23.67 -14.06
C GLU A 121 4.50 -23.61 -15.03
N ALA A 122 3.53 -22.73 -14.77
CA ALA A 122 2.38 -22.54 -15.65
C ALA A 122 2.79 -22.06 -17.05
N ILE A 123 3.78 -21.16 -17.13
CA ILE A 123 4.38 -20.71 -18.39
C ILE A 123 5.06 -21.86 -19.13
N ALA A 124 5.84 -22.69 -18.43
CA ALA A 124 6.52 -23.83 -19.03
C ALA A 124 5.56 -24.87 -19.62
N ARG A 125 4.35 -24.97 -19.05
CA ARG A 125 3.29 -25.90 -19.49
C ARG A 125 2.23 -25.25 -20.37
N ASP A 126 2.35 -23.96 -20.66
CA ASP A 126 1.38 -23.11 -21.38
C ASP A 126 -0.08 -23.31 -20.92
N GLN A 127 -0.29 -23.50 -19.62
CA GLN A 127 -1.62 -23.77 -19.07
C GLN A 127 -1.75 -23.21 -17.66
N LEU A 128 -2.98 -22.86 -17.27
CA LEU A 128 -3.29 -22.53 -15.88
C LEU A 128 -3.17 -23.78 -15.02
N THR A 129 -2.22 -23.76 -14.08
CA THR A 129 -1.99 -24.89 -13.17
C THR A 129 -2.82 -24.70 -11.88
N PRO A 130 -3.25 -25.80 -11.24
CA PRO A 130 -3.88 -25.72 -9.92
C PRO A 130 -2.99 -25.04 -8.88
N ALA A 131 -1.67 -25.24 -8.96
CA ALA A 131 -0.69 -24.59 -8.08
C ALA A 131 -0.68 -23.07 -8.25
N LEU A 132 -0.72 -22.58 -9.49
CA LEU A 132 -0.81 -21.14 -9.78
C LEU A 132 -2.10 -20.55 -9.22
N MET A 133 -3.24 -21.21 -9.44
CA MET A 133 -4.53 -20.74 -8.92
C MET A 133 -4.59 -20.77 -7.40
N ALA A 134 -3.98 -21.76 -6.75
CA ALA A 134 -3.89 -21.84 -5.30
C ALA A 134 -3.02 -20.71 -4.73
N ALA A 135 -1.88 -20.41 -5.35
CA ALA A 135 -1.02 -19.31 -4.95
C ALA A 135 -1.69 -17.93 -5.17
N TRP A 136 -2.45 -17.77 -6.27
CA TRP A 136 -3.18 -16.55 -6.54
C TRP A 136 -4.31 -16.30 -5.53
N ARG A 137 -5.05 -17.36 -5.17
CA ARG A 137 -6.20 -17.29 -4.25
C ARG A 137 -5.81 -17.43 -2.77
N ASP A 138 -4.56 -17.15 -2.43
CA ASP A 138 -4.08 -17.24 -1.05
C ASP A 138 -4.85 -16.24 -0.15
N PRO A 139 -5.64 -16.73 0.83
CA PRO A 139 -6.45 -15.86 1.68
C PRO A 139 -5.60 -14.92 2.53
N VAL A 140 -4.36 -15.29 2.86
CA VAL A 140 -3.45 -14.46 3.66
C VAL A 140 -3.00 -13.24 2.86
N VAL A 141 -2.65 -13.43 1.58
CA VAL A 141 -2.25 -12.33 0.68
C VAL A 141 -3.43 -11.38 0.46
N ARG A 142 -4.62 -11.93 0.19
CA ARG A 142 -5.85 -11.14 0.03
C ARG A 142 -6.18 -10.33 1.30
N PHE A 143 -6.06 -10.95 2.47
CA PHE A 143 -6.24 -10.25 3.74
C PHE A 143 -5.21 -9.14 3.92
N ALA A 144 -3.93 -9.40 3.65
CA ALA A 144 -2.85 -8.42 3.81
C ALA A 144 -3.06 -7.18 2.93
N HIS A 145 -3.40 -7.37 1.66
CA HIS A 145 -3.74 -6.23 0.79
C HIS A 145 -5.01 -5.49 1.29
N GLY A 146 -5.98 -6.20 1.85
CA GLY A 146 -7.24 -5.62 2.34
C GLY A 146 -6.99 -4.77 3.59
N TYR A 147 -6.15 -5.28 4.48
CA TYR A 147 -5.66 -4.56 5.66
C TYR A 147 -4.87 -3.32 5.25
N GLU A 148 -3.97 -3.41 4.28
CA GLU A 148 -3.19 -2.27 3.77
C GLU A 148 -4.11 -1.19 3.20
N LEU A 149 -5.05 -1.56 2.33
CA LEU A 149 -6.03 -0.61 1.79
C LEU A 149 -6.88 0.03 2.91
N THR A 150 -7.33 -0.77 3.89
CA THR A 150 -8.17 -0.28 4.99
C THR A 150 -7.42 0.70 5.88
N THR A 151 -6.22 0.34 6.35
CA THR A 151 -5.42 1.18 7.25
C THR A 151 -4.99 2.48 6.57
N VAL A 152 -4.51 2.43 5.33
CA VAL A 152 -4.14 3.64 4.58
C VAL A 152 -5.36 4.53 4.30
N SER A 153 -6.54 3.93 4.05
CA SER A 153 -7.79 4.70 3.89
C SER A 153 -8.17 5.41 5.19
N ILE A 154 -8.05 4.74 6.34
CA ILE A 154 -8.28 5.35 7.65
C ILE A 154 -7.30 6.50 7.89
N VAL A 155 -6.01 6.31 7.60
CA VAL A 155 -4.99 7.37 7.72
C VAL A 155 -5.36 8.58 6.87
N LEU A 156 -5.76 8.37 5.61
CA LEU A 156 -6.19 9.47 4.73
C LEU A 156 -7.42 10.21 5.30
N ILE A 157 -8.42 9.47 5.80
CA ILE A 157 -9.61 10.07 6.42
C ILE A 157 -9.21 10.91 7.65
N LEU A 158 -8.34 10.39 8.51
CA LEU A 158 -7.85 11.12 9.67
C LEU A 158 -7.14 12.42 9.24
N MET A 159 -6.26 12.35 8.25
CA MET A 159 -5.55 13.53 7.74
C MET A 159 -6.49 14.60 7.15
N LEU A 160 -7.54 14.19 6.44
CA LEU A 160 -8.49 15.11 5.81
C LEU A 160 -9.48 15.72 6.81
N THR A 161 -9.89 14.96 7.82
CA THR A 161 -10.88 15.40 8.83
C THR A 161 -10.26 16.11 10.02
N LYS A 162 -8.98 15.83 10.31
CA LYS A 162 -8.18 16.43 11.37
C LYS A 162 -6.87 16.94 10.75
N PRO A 163 -6.89 18.06 10.01
CA PRO A 163 -5.68 18.59 9.40
C PRO A 163 -4.64 18.96 10.47
N PHE A 164 -3.37 18.96 10.04
CA PHE A 164 -2.18 19.31 10.83
C PHE A 164 -2.35 20.60 11.63
#